data_AF-C7LAH1-F1
#
_entry.id   AF-C7LAH1-F1
#
_cell.length_a   1.000
_cell.length_b   1.000
_cell.length_c   1.000
_cell.angle_alpha   90.00
_cell.angle_beta   90.00
_cell.angle_gamma   90.00
#
_symmetry.space_group_name_H-M   'P 1'
#
loop_
_entity.id
_entity.type
_entity.pdbx_description
1 polymer ?
#
loop_
_entity_poly.entity_id
_entity_poly.type
_entity_poly.pdbx_seq_one_letter_code
_entity_poly.pdbx_strand_id
1 'polypeptide(L)'
;AASSPQLPFDPWATCLFGLLERQNVLQQCPSAVAQAWPICFTRLNALYSVIDPTPVSDNRASLLRSSAPTKKVPTESQKDSYLRLWRNQVACAMRLVPQIPSVAVRCASPDLSLSLQDQSDSRSLSDSLDNIPSNVFGPEGIVTRFTLPLSYGRKEARQKRLGSSPDSLNADRSDKSAMGSASPQALYKLVVPLLRCEVVDVRDAAVNALGLINHDALKDLMEELVVYIREAVDCKQENMRRRRRRDALRLQVVRVLEKIAENGTFGVSTCVLERDTMSLHPTFVLYISGAMGYLTSETDKDNLSIREVKAHFCNFIRKMIKNFPLEACATLLSRVLKRNLFNLFAAWCGSFSKPLGYTMQSDHT
;
A
#
# COMPACT_ATOMS: atom_id res chain seq x y z
N ALA A 1 21.26 -26.92 18.81
CA ALA A 1 21.02 -25.51 18.44
C ALA A 1 21.13 -25.40 16.93
N ALA A 2 19.99 -25.46 16.21
CA ALA A 2 19.98 -25.21 14.78
C ALA A 2 20.00 -23.68 14.60
N SER A 3 21.17 -23.14 14.27
CA SER A 3 21.28 -21.77 13.77
C SER A 3 20.37 -21.65 12.56
N SER A 4 19.34 -20.81 12.66
CA SER A 4 18.65 -20.32 11.48
C SER A 4 19.71 -19.82 10.49
N PRO A 5 19.63 -20.17 9.20
CA PRO A 5 20.58 -19.64 8.23
C PRO A 5 20.49 -18.12 8.30
N GLN A 6 21.55 -17.49 8.78
CA GLN A 6 21.65 -16.04 8.81
C GLN A 6 21.56 -15.59 7.35
N LEU A 7 20.50 -14.85 7.04
CA LEU A 7 20.34 -14.25 5.73
C LEU A 7 21.59 -13.44 5.41
N PRO A 8 22.19 -13.61 4.22
CA PRO A 8 23.38 -12.87 3.84
C PRO A 8 23.12 -11.37 4.00
N PHE A 9 24.01 -10.71 4.75
CA PHE A 9 23.94 -9.27 5.01
C PHE A 9 23.92 -8.52 3.66
N ASP A 10 22.82 -7.81 3.40
CA ASP A 10 22.65 -6.97 2.21
C ASP A 10 22.80 -5.50 2.65
N PRO A 11 23.99 -4.90 2.50
CA PRO A 11 24.24 -3.53 2.92
C PRO A 11 23.37 -2.53 2.15
N TRP A 12 23.00 -2.82 0.90
CA TRP A 12 22.15 -1.95 0.10
C TRP A 12 20.71 -1.96 0.59
N ALA A 13 20.18 -3.15 0.90
CA ALA A 13 18.86 -3.25 1.55
C ALA A 13 18.87 -2.53 2.89
N THR A 14 19.92 -2.70 3.69
CA THR A 14 20.04 -2.06 5.02
C THR A 14 20.02 -0.54 4.90
N CYS A 15 20.84 0.04 4.01
CA CYS A 15 20.86 1.48 3.77
C CYS A 15 19.52 1.99 3.22
N LEU A 16 18.94 1.30 2.23
CA LEU A 16 17.66 1.69 1.65
C LEU A 16 16.53 1.68 2.68
N PHE A 17 16.42 0.61 3.48
CA PHE A 17 15.39 0.52 4.51
C PHE A 17 15.60 1.51 5.65
N GLY A 18 16.85 1.84 5.99
CA GLY A 18 17.17 2.95 6.90
C GLY A 18 16.66 4.29 6.36
N LEU A 19 16.87 4.58 5.07
CA LEU A 19 16.32 5.79 4.44
C LEU A 19 14.78 5.79 4.39
N LEU A 20 14.17 4.61 4.23
CA LEU A 20 12.72 4.40 4.22
C LEU A 20 12.12 4.20 5.63
N GLU A 21 12.87 4.53 6.69
CA GLU A 21 12.28 4.70 8.01
C GLU A 21 11.36 5.93 8.03
N ARG A 22 10.34 5.86 8.88
CA ARG A 22 9.30 6.89 8.95
C ARG A 22 9.88 8.29 9.13
N GLN A 23 10.84 8.45 10.04
CA GLN A 23 11.40 9.75 10.43
C GLN A 23 12.35 10.37 9.38
N ASN A 24 12.71 9.59 8.34
CA ASN A 24 13.68 9.96 7.33
C ASN A 24 12.97 10.40 6.04
N VAL A 25 13.25 9.76 4.90
CA VAL A 25 12.77 10.19 3.58
C VAL A 25 11.24 10.17 3.50
N LEU A 26 10.59 9.21 4.16
CA LEU A 26 9.13 9.06 4.12
C LEU A 26 8.39 10.31 4.67
N GLN A 27 8.90 10.90 5.74
CA GLN A 27 8.29 12.09 6.36
C GLN A 27 8.87 13.40 5.83
N GLN A 28 10.17 13.43 5.50
CA GLN A 28 10.86 14.66 5.12
C GLN A 28 10.70 15.02 3.64
N CYS A 29 10.51 14.03 2.76
CA CYS A 29 10.51 14.23 1.31
C CYS A 29 9.29 13.58 0.60
N PRO A 30 8.04 14.05 0.82
CA PRO A 30 6.85 13.45 0.20
C PRO A 30 6.89 13.40 -1.33
N SER A 31 7.48 14.40 -1.98
CA SER A 31 7.65 14.41 -3.44
C SER A 31 8.56 13.28 -3.94
N ALA A 32 9.62 12.95 -3.20
CA ALA A 32 10.52 11.85 -3.56
C ALA A 32 9.79 10.50 -3.45
N VAL A 33 8.98 10.32 -2.41
CA VAL A 33 8.13 9.13 -2.22
C VAL A 33 7.12 8.97 -3.36
N ALA A 34 6.43 10.06 -3.72
CA ALA A 34 5.43 10.05 -4.79
C ALA A 34 6.03 9.69 -6.15
N GLN A 35 7.25 10.15 -6.46
CA GLN A 35 7.96 9.80 -7.70
C GLN A 35 8.56 8.39 -7.67
N ALA A 36 9.01 7.92 -6.49
CA ALA A 36 9.58 6.58 -6.33
C ALA A 36 8.52 5.48 -6.46
N TRP A 37 7.27 5.75 -6.03
CA TRP A 37 6.19 4.77 -6.02
C TRP A 37 5.92 4.11 -7.39
N PRO A 38 5.63 4.85 -8.48
CA PRO A 38 5.37 4.25 -9.79
C PRO A 38 6.56 3.42 -10.29
N ILE A 39 7.79 3.88 -10.06
CA ILE A 39 9.02 3.17 -10.47
C ILE A 39 9.13 1.84 -9.74
N CYS A 40 8.94 1.84 -8.41
CA CYS A 40 8.99 0.64 -7.60
C CYS A 40 7.88 -0.34 -8.00
N PHE A 41 6.66 0.15 -8.20
CA PHE A 41 5.52 -0.67 -8.63
C PHE A 41 5.75 -1.33 -9.99
N THR A 42 6.26 -0.61 -10.99
CA THR A 42 6.59 -1.19 -12.31
C THR A 42 7.67 -2.27 -12.20
N ARG A 43 8.73 -2.01 -11.43
CA ARG A 43 9.81 -2.99 -11.20
C ARG A 43 9.32 -4.24 -10.49
N LEU A 44 8.45 -4.08 -9.48
CA LEU A 44 7.85 -5.19 -8.76
C LEU A 44 7.04 -6.10 -9.70
N ASN A 45 6.17 -5.51 -10.53
CA ASN A 45 5.36 -6.29 -11.47
C ASN A 45 6.20 -7.01 -12.52
N ALA A 46 7.28 -6.38 -13.00
CA ALA A 46 8.21 -7.03 -13.92
C ALA A 46 8.88 -8.27 -13.30
N LEU A 47 9.33 -8.16 -12.05
CA LEU A 47 9.97 -9.27 -11.32
C LEU A 47 8.99 -10.37 -10.93
N TYR A 48 7.73 -10.03 -10.64
CA TYR A 48 6.70 -11.00 -10.28
C TYR A 48 6.50 -12.05 -11.39
N SER A 49 6.65 -11.67 -12.66
CA SER A 49 6.56 -12.61 -13.80
C SER A 49 7.66 -13.67 -13.85
N VAL A 50 8.75 -13.47 -13.11
CA VAL A 50 9.95 -14.34 -13.12
C VAL A 50 9.99 -15.27 -11.91
N ILE A 51 9.26 -14.95 -10.85
CA ILE A 51 9.31 -15.67 -9.57
C ILE A 51 8.35 -16.85 -9.51
N ASP A 52 7.43 -16.93 -10.48
CA ASP A 52 6.38 -17.95 -10.64
C ASP A 52 5.82 -18.48 -9.29
N PRO A 53 4.92 -17.74 -8.64
CA PRO A 53 4.37 -18.15 -7.35
C PRO A 53 3.22 -19.18 -7.44
N THR A 54 2.92 -19.75 -8.62
CA THR A 54 1.73 -20.61 -8.77
C THR A 54 1.93 -22.04 -8.25
N PRO A 55 1.03 -22.57 -7.39
CA PRO A 55 0.56 -23.93 -7.54
C PRO A 55 -0.50 -23.92 -8.66
N VAL A 56 -0.36 -24.82 -9.62
CA VAL A 56 -1.26 -25.05 -10.78
C VAL A 56 -2.72 -24.68 -10.47
N SER A 57 -3.16 -23.49 -10.87
CA SER A 57 -4.59 -23.26 -11.14
C SER A 57 -4.82 -23.71 -12.58
N ASP A 58 -5.71 -24.68 -12.72
CA ASP A 58 -6.09 -25.45 -13.90
C ASP A 58 -6.71 -24.59 -15.03
N ASN A 59 -6.05 -23.52 -15.45
CA ASN A 59 -6.40 -22.78 -16.66
C ASN A 59 -5.74 -23.47 -17.86
N ARG A 60 -6.31 -24.63 -18.21
CA ARG A 60 -6.13 -25.35 -19.48
C ARG A 60 -6.34 -24.48 -20.74
N ALA A 61 -6.74 -23.23 -20.59
CA ALA A 61 -7.02 -22.29 -21.68
C ALA A 61 -5.81 -21.46 -22.17
N SER A 62 -4.58 -21.69 -21.70
CA SER A 62 -3.40 -20.94 -22.20
C SER A 62 -2.55 -21.69 -23.22
N LEU A 63 -3.04 -22.81 -23.79
CA LEU A 63 -2.34 -23.54 -24.86
C LEU A 63 -2.38 -22.84 -26.24
N LEU A 64 -3.08 -21.71 -26.38
CA LEU A 64 -3.23 -21.00 -27.66
C LEU A 64 -2.88 -19.51 -27.59
N ARG A 65 -1.85 -19.13 -26.83
CA ARG A 65 -1.22 -17.81 -26.99
C ARG A 65 0.24 -17.93 -27.40
N SER A 66 0.40 -18.09 -28.71
CA SER A 66 1.32 -17.33 -29.56
C SER A 66 2.74 -17.08 -29.03
N SER A 67 3.70 -17.82 -29.59
CA SER A 67 4.97 -17.28 -30.15
C SER A 67 5.55 -16.02 -29.48
N ALA A 68 5.83 -16.07 -28.18
CA ALA A 68 6.82 -15.20 -27.57
C ALA A 68 8.19 -15.87 -27.72
N PRO A 69 9.29 -15.12 -27.95
CA PRO A 69 10.62 -15.72 -27.97
C PRO A 69 10.83 -16.48 -26.67
N THR A 70 11.41 -17.67 -26.76
CA THR A 70 11.73 -18.52 -25.61
C THR A 70 12.63 -17.73 -24.66
N LYS A 71 12.04 -17.05 -23.67
CA LYS A 71 12.80 -16.50 -22.54
C LYS A 71 13.57 -17.68 -21.97
N LYS A 72 14.90 -17.63 -22.03
CA LYS A 72 15.76 -18.64 -21.43
C LYS A 72 15.30 -18.83 -19.99
N VAL A 73 14.94 -20.05 -19.61
CA VAL A 73 14.55 -20.38 -18.25
C VAL A 73 15.71 -19.96 -17.34
N PRO A 74 15.50 -19.08 -16.34
CA PRO A 74 16.57 -18.63 -15.48
C PRO A 74 17.23 -19.82 -14.77
N THR A 75 18.55 -19.80 -14.65
CA THR A 75 19.29 -20.76 -13.81
C THR A 75 18.87 -20.61 -12.34
N GLU A 76 18.99 -21.65 -11.51
CA GLU A 76 18.65 -21.59 -10.08
C GLU A 76 19.31 -20.40 -9.34
N SER A 77 20.61 -20.15 -9.58
CA SER A 77 21.31 -18.96 -9.04
C SER A 77 20.69 -17.62 -9.48
N GLN A 78 20.16 -17.55 -10.70
CA GLN A 78 19.46 -16.38 -11.19
C GLN A 78 18.09 -16.24 -10.52
N LYS A 79 17.35 -17.35 -10.32
CA LYS A 79 16.07 -17.35 -9.60
C LYS A 79 16.23 -16.84 -8.17
N ASP A 80 17.25 -17.31 -7.45
CA ASP A 80 17.56 -16.83 -6.10
C ASP A 80 17.84 -15.33 -6.08
N SER A 81 18.56 -14.84 -7.08
CA SER A 81 18.89 -13.42 -7.21
C SER A 81 17.63 -12.58 -7.51
N TYR A 82 16.77 -13.05 -8.41
CA TYR A 82 15.49 -12.40 -8.70
C TYR A 82 14.55 -12.40 -7.49
N LEU A 83 14.52 -13.49 -6.72
CA LEU A 83 13.73 -13.59 -5.50
C LEU A 83 14.19 -12.60 -4.44
N ARG A 84 15.51 -12.49 -4.20
CA ARG A 84 16.08 -11.46 -3.29
C ARG A 84 15.71 -10.05 -3.74
N LEU A 85 15.84 -9.77 -5.03
CA LEU A 85 15.50 -8.47 -5.60
C LEU A 85 14.01 -8.17 -5.41
N TRP A 86 13.13 -9.11 -5.72
CA TRP A 86 11.69 -8.94 -5.54
C TRP A 86 11.30 -8.77 -4.09
N ARG A 87 11.88 -9.54 -3.16
CA ARG A 87 11.70 -9.34 -1.71
C ARG A 87 12.00 -7.89 -1.32
N ASN A 88 13.12 -7.35 -1.80
CA ASN A 88 13.50 -5.96 -1.52
C ASN A 88 12.51 -4.97 -2.19
N GLN A 89 12.07 -5.23 -3.42
CA GLN A 89 11.09 -4.38 -4.11
C GLN A 89 9.72 -4.40 -3.44
N VAL A 90 9.20 -5.55 -3.01
CA VAL A 90 7.88 -5.64 -2.37
C VAL A 90 7.89 -4.95 -1.00
N ALA A 91 8.97 -5.10 -0.23
CA ALA A 91 9.15 -4.39 1.03
C ALA A 91 9.27 -2.87 0.82
N CYS A 92 10.00 -2.44 -0.21
CA CYS A 92 10.08 -1.03 -0.60
C CYS A 92 8.71 -0.48 -1.01
N ALA A 93 7.97 -1.23 -1.84
CA ALA A 93 6.64 -0.85 -2.29
C ALA A 93 5.67 -0.67 -1.10
N MET A 94 5.70 -1.57 -0.10
CA MET A 94 4.85 -1.47 1.10
C MET A 94 5.14 -0.24 1.96
N ARG A 95 6.37 0.27 1.93
CA ARG A 95 6.77 1.53 2.60
C ARG A 95 6.42 2.77 1.79
N LEU A 96 6.54 2.67 0.46
CA LEU A 96 6.33 3.78 -0.48
C LEU A 96 4.86 3.97 -0.88
N VAL A 97 3.94 3.11 -0.43
CA VAL A 97 2.52 3.22 -0.81
C VAL A 97 2.06 4.66 -0.57
N PRO A 98 1.63 5.36 -1.63
CA PRO A 98 1.29 6.76 -1.51
C PRO A 98 0.09 6.89 -0.59
N GLN A 99 0.04 8.02 0.12
CA GLN A 99 -1.23 8.57 0.56
C GLN A 99 -2.12 8.60 -0.68
N ILE A 100 -3.38 8.17 -0.63
CA ILE A 100 -4.32 8.51 -1.69
C ILE A 100 -4.99 9.82 -1.27
N PRO A 101 -4.41 11.02 -1.52
CA PRO A 101 -5.23 12.21 -1.62
C PRO A 101 -5.91 12.14 -2.98
N SER A 102 -7.23 12.28 -3.01
CA SER A 102 -7.88 12.75 -4.23
C SER A 102 -7.11 13.97 -4.73
N VAL A 103 -6.80 14.01 -6.03
CA VAL A 103 -6.03 15.04 -6.75
C VAL A 103 -4.52 14.77 -6.84
N ALA A 104 -4.15 14.13 -7.95
CA ALA A 104 -2.77 14.08 -8.42
C ALA A 104 -2.28 15.51 -8.76
N VAL A 105 -1.43 16.09 -7.93
CA VAL A 105 -0.67 17.29 -8.30
C VAL A 105 0.41 16.86 -9.29
N ARG A 106 0.16 17.11 -10.57
CA ARG A 106 1.19 17.00 -11.61
C ARG A 106 2.10 18.22 -11.49
N CYS A 107 3.35 18.01 -11.10
CA CYS A 107 4.38 19.03 -11.29
C CYS A 107 4.60 19.17 -12.81
N ALA A 108 4.23 20.32 -13.38
CA ALA A 108 4.71 20.70 -14.70
C ALA A 108 6.22 20.95 -14.62
N SER A 109 6.97 20.49 -15.61
CA SER A 109 8.40 20.79 -15.77
C SER A 109 8.63 22.31 -15.81
N PRO A 110 9.75 22.84 -15.25
CA PRO A 110 10.11 24.23 -15.50
C PRO A 110 10.61 24.31 -16.94
N ASP A 111 9.87 24.98 -17.82
CA ASP A 111 10.38 25.29 -19.16
C ASP A 111 11.56 26.26 -19.03
N LEU A 112 12.74 25.75 -19.36
CA LEU A 112 13.97 26.51 -19.49
C LEU A 112 14.00 27.11 -20.89
N SER A 113 13.50 28.33 -21.06
CA SER A 113 13.75 29.17 -22.25
C SER A 113 14.05 30.61 -21.86
N LEU A 114 15.10 30.78 -21.05
CA LEU A 114 15.85 32.03 -21.01
C LEU A 114 17.04 31.91 -21.96
N SER A 115 16.91 32.47 -23.16
CA SER A 115 17.98 33.23 -23.81
C SER A 115 17.42 33.92 -25.06
N LEU A 116 17.19 35.22 -24.95
CA LEU A 116 17.71 36.24 -25.86
C LEU A 116 17.34 37.60 -25.25
N GLN A 117 18.28 38.14 -24.51
CA GLN A 117 18.28 39.52 -24.05
C GLN A 117 19.52 40.17 -24.63
N ASP A 118 19.32 41.16 -25.49
CA ASP A 118 20.17 42.34 -25.63
C ASP A 118 19.29 43.44 -26.26
N GLN A 119 18.91 44.46 -25.48
CA GLN A 119 19.55 45.80 -25.41
C GLN A 119 19.37 46.56 -26.73
N SER A 120 18.90 47.80 -26.82
CA SER A 120 18.81 48.98 -25.94
C SER A 120 17.83 49.95 -26.66
N ASP A 121 17.15 50.96 -26.14
CA ASP A 121 17.55 52.20 -25.45
C ASP A 121 16.23 52.99 -25.26
N SER A 122 15.84 53.37 -24.05
CA SER A 122 16.06 54.67 -23.40
C SER A 122 15.41 55.92 -24.08
N ARG A 123 14.73 56.72 -23.21
CA ARG A 123 14.19 58.11 -23.34
C ARG A 123 12.66 58.22 -23.51
N SER A 124 11.86 58.44 -22.45
CA SER A 124 11.54 59.71 -21.74
C SER A 124 11.12 60.84 -22.70
N LEU A 125 9.92 61.43 -22.62
CA LEU A 125 9.45 62.39 -21.61
C LEU A 125 7.94 62.64 -21.82
N SER A 126 7.12 62.46 -20.79
CA SER A 126 6.28 63.48 -20.11
C SER A 126 5.41 64.38 -21.00
N ASP A 127 4.09 64.37 -20.77
CA ASP A 127 3.46 65.57 -20.21
C ASP A 127 2.19 65.25 -19.42
N SER A 128 1.97 66.05 -18.39
CA SER A 128 1.05 65.88 -17.26
C SER A 128 -0.03 66.97 -17.28
N LEU A 129 -1.15 66.67 -16.60
CA LEU A 129 -2.18 67.59 -16.06
C LEU A 129 -3.15 68.20 -17.12
N ASP A 130 -4.43 68.47 -16.87
CA ASP A 130 -5.17 68.66 -15.62
C ASP A 130 -6.70 68.46 -15.82
N ASN A 131 -7.36 68.14 -14.71
CA ASN A 131 -8.82 68.13 -14.52
C ASN A 131 -9.30 69.56 -14.20
N ILE A 132 -10.17 70.18 -15.01
CA ILE A 132 -11.14 71.23 -14.58
C ILE A 132 -12.42 71.15 -15.45
N PRO A 133 -13.63 71.38 -14.92
CA PRO A 133 -14.90 70.89 -15.47
C PRO A 133 -15.78 71.96 -16.17
N SER A 134 -16.96 71.49 -16.60
CA SER A 134 -18.24 72.19 -16.83
C SER A 134 -18.55 72.79 -18.22
N ASN A 135 -19.68 72.31 -18.76
CA ASN A 135 -20.69 72.87 -19.68
C ASN A 135 -20.31 74.02 -20.63
N VAL A 136 -20.76 73.92 -21.90
CA VAL A 136 -21.68 74.87 -22.58
C VAL A 136 -21.70 74.60 -24.10
N PHE A 137 -22.92 74.36 -24.62
CA PHE A 137 -23.45 74.59 -25.98
C PHE A 137 -22.58 74.45 -27.26
N GLY A 138 -23.15 73.73 -28.24
CA GLY A 138 -23.39 74.30 -29.59
C GLY A 138 -22.73 73.61 -30.80
N PRO A 139 -23.30 73.76 -32.00
CA PRO A 139 -23.31 72.75 -33.06
C PRO A 139 -22.44 73.08 -34.30
N GLU A 140 -22.42 72.14 -35.26
CA GLU A 140 -21.97 72.22 -36.66
C GLU A 140 -20.50 71.85 -37.00
N GLY A 141 -20.35 71.06 -38.07
CA GLY A 141 -19.18 71.18 -38.98
C GLY A 141 -18.40 69.92 -39.36
N ILE A 142 -18.94 69.12 -40.29
CA ILE A 142 -18.27 68.65 -41.53
C ILE A 142 -16.92 67.91 -41.36
N VAL A 143 -16.87 66.57 -41.43
CA VAL A 143 -16.68 65.74 -42.65
C VAL A 143 -15.53 66.18 -43.56
N THR A 144 -14.45 65.40 -43.62
CA THR A 144 -13.77 65.09 -44.89
C THR A 144 -13.24 63.66 -44.91
N ARG A 145 -13.91 62.85 -45.74
CA ARG A 145 -13.40 61.63 -46.36
C ARG A 145 -12.20 61.97 -47.24
N PHE A 146 -11.25 61.04 -47.42
CA PHE A 146 -10.77 60.69 -48.76
C PHE A 146 -10.32 59.23 -48.81
N THR A 147 -10.69 58.62 -49.93
CA THR A 147 -10.77 57.19 -50.25
C THR A 147 -9.52 56.64 -50.94
N LEU A 148 -9.40 55.32 -50.86
CA LEU A 148 -8.43 54.37 -51.47
C LEU A 148 -8.26 54.50 -53.00
N PRO A 149 -7.27 53.79 -53.59
CA PRO A 149 -7.60 52.51 -54.25
C PRO A 149 -6.53 51.42 -53.99
N LEU A 150 -6.87 50.18 -53.59
CA LEU A 150 -7.39 49.06 -54.40
C LEU A 150 -6.45 48.58 -55.52
N SER A 151 -5.72 47.50 -55.27
CA SER A 151 -5.35 46.51 -56.30
C SER A 151 -5.30 45.09 -55.72
N TYR A 152 -6.00 44.22 -56.44
CA TYR A 152 -6.35 42.83 -56.14
C TYR A 152 -5.20 41.89 -56.52
N GLY A 153 -4.93 40.88 -55.69
CA GLY A 153 -4.06 39.75 -56.02
C GLY A 153 -4.43 38.54 -55.16
N ARG A 154 -5.37 37.72 -55.63
CA ARG A 154 -5.88 36.50 -54.98
C ARG A 154 -5.13 35.28 -55.53
N LYS A 155 -4.57 34.44 -54.66
CA LYS A 155 -4.53 32.97 -54.84
C LYS A 155 -4.56 32.26 -53.49
N GLU A 156 -5.35 31.20 -53.48
CA GLU A 156 -6.00 30.48 -52.38
C GLU A 156 -5.08 29.68 -51.45
N ALA A 157 -5.37 29.70 -50.14
CA ALA A 157 -5.29 28.50 -49.30
C ALA A 157 -6.36 28.54 -48.20
N ARG A 158 -7.08 27.44 -48.11
CA ARG A 158 -8.41 27.23 -47.52
C ARG A 158 -8.32 27.01 -46.01
N GLN A 159 -8.68 28.02 -45.21
CA GLN A 159 -8.81 27.87 -43.75
C GLN A 159 -10.30 27.91 -43.36
N LYS A 160 -10.91 26.73 -43.18
CA LYS A 160 -12.24 26.61 -42.58
C LYS A 160 -12.08 26.42 -41.07
N ARG A 161 -12.43 27.47 -40.31
CA ARG A 161 -12.87 27.35 -38.91
C ARG A 161 -14.33 26.90 -38.91
N LEU A 162 -14.63 25.85 -38.16
CA LEU A 162 -15.94 25.49 -37.62
C LEU A 162 -15.58 24.95 -36.22
N GLY A 163 -16.03 25.53 -35.10
CA GLY A 163 -17.43 25.74 -34.73
C GLY A 163 -17.81 24.61 -33.76
N SER A 164 -17.89 24.94 -32.48
CA SER A 164 -18.21 24.06 -31.34
C SER A 164 -19.65 23.55 -31.36
N SER A 165 -19.88 22.29 -30.95
CA SER A 165 -20.84 21.94 -29.90
C SER A 165 -20.74 20.45 -29.46
N PRO A 166 -21.14 20.11 -28.22
CA PRO A 166 -20.99 18.80 -27.60
C PRO A 166 -22.23 17.91 -27.82
N ASP A 167 -22.04 16.59 -27.88
CA ASP A 167 -22.77 15.59 -27.07
C ASP A 167 -22.60 14.16 -27.57
N SER A 168 -22.56 13.25 -26.59
CA SER A 168 -22.97 11.85 -26.62
C SER A 168 -22.03 10.77 -27.17
N LEU A 169 -21.40 10.10 -26.20
CA LEU A 169 -21.37 8.64 -26.00
C LEU A 169 -21.00 7.75 -27.19
N ASN A 170 -19.75 7.26 -27.17
CA ASN A 170 -19.48 5.84 -27.40
C ASN A 170 -18.28 5.42 -26.54
N ALA A 171 -18.59 4.83 -25.39
CA ALA A 171 -17.66 4.05 -24.60
C ALA A 171 -17.44 2.72 -25.32
N ASP A 172 -16.46 2.66 -26.21
CA ASP A 172 -16.00 1.38 -26.76
C ASP A 172 -14.48 1.30 -26.73
N ARG A 173 -14.00 0.54 -25.74
CA ARG A 173 -12.85 -0.36 -25.79
C ARG A 173 -11.61 0.14 -26.55
N SER A 174 -10.76 0.87 -25.84
CA SER A 174 -9.31 0.83 -26.08
C SER A 174 -8.55 0.77 -24.76
N ASP A 175 -8.69 -0.39 -24.11
CA ASP A 175 -8.03 -0.74 -22.85
C ASP A 175 -6.58 -1.20 -23.11
N LYS A 176 -5.77 -0.30 -23.67
CA LYS A 176 -4.32 -0.52 -23.90
C LYS A 176 -3.42 0.51 -23.21
N SER A 177 -3.97 1.29 -22.27
CA SER A 177 -3.20 2.16 -21.37
C SER A 177 -3.24 1.71 -19.90
N ALA A 178 -3.89 0.59 -19.57
CA ALA A 178 -3.97 0.05 -18.21
C ALA A 178 -2.65 -0.59 -17.68
N MET A 179 -1.51 -0.32 -18.32
CA MET A 179 -0.17 -0.48 -17.74
C MET A 179 0.29 0.80 -17.00
N GLY A 180 -0.57 1.82 -16.88
CA GLY A 180 -0.14 3.20 -16.63
C GLY A 180 -0.55 3.88 -15.32
N SER A 181 -1.17 3.19 -14.34
CA SER A 181 -1.39 3.79 -13.01
C SER A 181 -0.98 2.82 -11.90
N ALA A 182 0.11 3.13 -11.20
CA ALA A 182 0.55 2.38 -10.03
C ALA A 182 -0.50 2.51 -8.91
N SER A 183 -1.43 1.55 -8.83
CA SER A 183 -2.50 1.56 -7.84
C SER A 183 -2.10 0.79 -6.58
N PRO A 184 -2.27 1.37 -5.38
CA PRO A 184 -2.07 0.65 -4.12
C PRO A 184 -2.89 -0.65 -4.04
N GLN A 185 -4.14 -0.64 -4.52
CA GLN A 185 -5.00 -1.81 -4.51
C GLN A 185 -4.43 -2.99 -5.31
N ALA A 186 -3.83 -2.71 -6.48
CA ALA A 186 -3.20 -3.77 -7.26
C ALA A 186 -2.02 -4.40 -6.54
N LEU A 187 -1.28 -3.63 -5.72
CA LEU A 187 -0.21 -4.17 -4.88
C LEU A 187 -0.77 -5.16 -3.85
N TYR A 188 -1.85 -4.80 -3.15
CA TYR A 188 -2.44 -5.70 -2.15
C TYR A 188 -3.01 -6.97 -2.78
N LYS A 189 -3.71 -6.85 -3.91
CA LYS A 189 -4.22 -7.99 -4.67
C LYS A 189 -3.12 -8.90 -5.22
N LEU A 190 -1.91 -8.37 -5.41
CA LEU A 190 -0.73 -9.15 -5.78
C LEU A 190 -0.13 -9.89 -4.59
N VAL A 191 0.07 -9.21 -3.46
CA VAL A 191 0.88 -9.72 -2.34
C VAL A 191 0.07 -10.54 -1.33
N VAL A 192 -1.16 -10.14 -1.02
CA VAL A 192 -1.99 -10.83 0.00
C VAL A 192 -2.25 -12.31 -0.35
N PRO A 193 -2.53 -12.70 -1.61
CA PRO A 193 -2.69 -14.11 -1.97
C PRO A 193 -1.43 -14.96 -1.74
N LEU A 194 -0.23 -14.35 -1.74
CA LEU A 194 1.04 -15.05 -1.52
C LEU A 194 1.17 -15.61 -0.10
N LEU A 195 0.31 -15.20 0.84
CA LEU A 195 0.20 -15.85 2.15
C LEU A 195 -0.16 -17.34 2.05
N ARG A 196 -0.74 -17.78 0.93
CA ARG A 196 -1.03 -19.19 0.63
C ARG A 196 -0.02 -19.84 -0.32
N CYS A 197 1.00 -19.11 -0.78
CA CYS A 197 1.99 -19.66 -1.70
C CYS A 197 2.71 -20.84 -1.04
N GLU A 198 2.93 -21.93 -1.78
CA GLU A 198 3.62 -23.12 -1.26
C GLU A 198 5.11 -22.86 -1.07
N VAL A 199 5.70 -22.02 -1.93
CA VAL A 199 7.10 -21.60 -1.86
C VAL A 199 7.34 -20.78 -0.60
N VAL A 200 8.10 -21.36 0.34
CA VAL A 200 8.33 -20.80 1.68
C VAL A 200 8.97 -19.42 1.59
N ASP A 201 9.99 -19.25 0.75
CA ASP A 201 10.73 -17.99 0.65
C ASP A 201 9.89 -16.84 0.09
N VAL A 202 9.02 -17.12 -0.90
CA VAL A 202 8.08 -16.14 -1.46
C VAL A 202 7.04 -15.75 -0.43
N ARG A 203 6.47 -16.74 0.26
CA ARG A 203 5.48 -16.53 1.33
C ARG A 203 6.09 -15.71 2.48
N ASP A 204 7.28 -16.04 2.93
CA ASP A 204 7.99 -15.33 4.00
C ASP A 204 8.37 -13.90 3.58
N ALA A 205 8.81 -13.71 2.34
CA ALA A 205 9.05 -12.37 1.79
C ALA A 205 7.77 -11.53 1.77
N ALA A 206 6.62 -12.11 1.36
CA ALA A 206 5.33 -11.43 1.39
C ALA A 206 4.89 -11.06 2.82
N VAL A 207 5.02 -11.98 3.78
CA VAL A 207 4.69 -11.73 5.21
C VAL A 207 5.53 -10.59 5.77
N ASN A 208 6.84 -10.59 5.53
CA ASN A 208 7.73 -9.53 5.99
C ASN A 208 7.40 -8.19 5.33
N ALA A 209 7.10 -8.17 4.04
CA ALA A 209 6.74 -6.96 3.31
C ALA A 209 5.42 -6.36 3.80
N LEU A 210 4.39 -7.18 4.00
CA LEU A 210 3.10 -6.74 4.58
C LEU A 210 3.29 -6.18 6.00
N GLY A 211 4.23 -6.71 6.76
CA GLY A 211 4.64 -6.16 8.05
C GLY A 211 5.19 -4.73 7.97
N LEU A 212 5.85 -4.38 6.87
CA LEU A 212 6.50 -3.08 6.62
C LEU A 212 5.55 -2.02 6.05
N ILE A 213 4.24 -2.28 6.05
CA ILE A 213 3.23 -1.37 5.50
C ILE A 213 3.31 0.04 6.13
N ASN A 214 3.15 1.05 5.29
CA ASN A 214 3.00 2.43 5.74
C ASN A 214 1.72 2.60 6.58
N HIS A 215 1.82 3.35 7.69
CA HIS A 215 0.72 3.59 8.63
C HIS A 215 -0.55 4.14 7.99
N ASP A 216 -0.42 5.01 6.99
CA ASP A 216 -1.57 5.60 6.31
C ASP A 216 -2.26 4.62 5.36
N ALA A 217 -1.51 3.66 4.83
CA ALA A 217 -2.00 2.65 3.90
C ALA A 217 -2.47 1.37 4.61
N LEU A 218 -2.37 1.33 5.96
CA LEU A 218 -2.80 0.18 6.76
C LEU A 218 -4.30 -0.10 6.60
N LYS A 219 -5.13 0.94 6.47
CA LYS A 219 -6.58 0.79 6.30
C LYS A 219 -6.91 -0.06 5.07
N ASP A 220 -6.37 0.33 3.91
CA ASP A 220 -6.62 -0.33 2.63
C ASP A 220 -6.09 -1.78 2.64
N LEU A 221 -4.94 -2.00 3.28
CA LEU A 221 -4.43 -3.34 3.49
C LEU A 221 -5.36 -4.19 4.38
N MET A 222 -5.90 -3.62 5.46
CA MET A 222 -6.81 -4.31 6.36
C MET A 222 -8.13 -4.69 5.69
N GLU A 223 -8.61 -3.90 4.73
CA GLU A 223 -9.79 -4.22 3.92
C GLU A 223 -9.57 -5.47 3.06
N GLU A 224 -8.38 -5.66 2.49
CA GLU A 224 -8.03 -6.89 1.76
C GLU A 224 -7.74 -8.07 2.71
N LEU A 225 -7.12 -7.82 3.87
CA LEU A 225 -6.82 -8.86 4.87
C LEU A 225 -8.05 -9.37 5.63
N VAL A 226 -9.15 -8.61 5.70
CA VAL A 226 -10.33 -8.99 6.51
C VAL A 226 -10.90 -10.35 6.12
N VAL A 227 -10.86 -10.70 4.83
CA VAL A 227 -11.36 -11.99 4.32
C VAL A 227 -10.48 -13.14 4.85
N TYR A 228 -9.17 -12.94 4.85
CA TYR A 228 -8.19 -13.91 5.34
C TYR A 228 -8.25 -14.05 6.87
N ILE A 229 -8.48 -12.93 7.58
CA ILE A 229 -8.70 -12.90 9.02
C ILE A 229 -9.94 -13.73 9.38
N ARG A 230 -11.07 -13.47 8.71
CA ARG A 230 -12.33 -14.20 8.95
C ARG A 230 -12.19 -15.70 8.69
N GLU A 231 -11.52 -16.07 7.60
CA GLU A 231 -11.25 -17.48 7.29
C GLU A 231 -10.31 -18.13 8.31
N ALA A 232 -9.28 -17.42 8.78
CA ALA A 232 -8.35 -17.94 9.78
C ALA A 232 -9.03 -18.17 11.13
N VAL A 233 -9.99 -17.33 11.52
CA VAL A 233 -10.71 -17.49 12.79
C VAL A 233 -11.94 -18.39 12.73
N ASP A 234 -12.30 -18.91 11.56
CA ASP A 234 -13.48 -19.78 11.44
C ASP A 234 -13.24 -21.14 12.12
N CYS A 235 -14.05 -21.40 13.15
CA CYS A 235 -14.00 -22.61 13.99
C CYS A 235 -15.07 -23.65 13.62
N LYS A 236 -15.74 -23.51 12.46
CA LYS A 236 -16.67 -24.53 11.98
C LYS A 236 -15.96 -25.89 11.77
N GLN A 237 -16.70 -26.97 12.06
CA GLN A 237 -16.27 -28.34 11.82
C GLN A 237 -16.04 -28.55 10.32
N GLU A 238 -14.84 -28.99 9.93
CA GLU A 238 -14.47 -29.10 8.53
C GLU A 238 -13.59 -30.31 8.21
N ASN A 239 -13.62 -30.69 6.94
CA ASN A 239 -12.76 -31.73 6.38
C ASN A 239 -11.27 -31.46 6.68
N MET A 240 -10.51 -32.51 7.02
CA MET A 240 -9.09 -32.42 7.37
C MET A 240 -8.24 -31.65 6.33
N ARG A 241 -8.54 -31.81 5.03
CA ARG A 241 -7.83 -31.07 3.96
C ARG A 241 -8.05 -29.57 4.04
N ARG A 242 -9.27 -29.13 4.38
CA ARG A 242 -9.59 -27.70 4.56
C ARG A 242 -8.97 -27.16 5.85
N ARG A 243 -9.02 -27.96 6.92
CA ARG A 243 -8.37 -27.65 8.20
C ARG A 243 -6.88 -27.35 8.04
N ARG A 244 -6.12 -28.24 7.39
CA ARG A 244 -4.66 -28.05 7.16
C ARG A 244 -4.33 -26.75 6.39
N ARG A 245 -5.12 -26.42 5.38
CA ARG A 245 -4.95 -25.16 4.61
C ARG A 245 -5.22 -23.94 5.48
N ARG A 246 -6.22 -24.00 6.35
CA ARG A 246 -6.53 -22.94 7.31
C ARG A 246 -5.46 -22.82 8.40
N ASP A 247 -4.92 -23.92 8.89
CA ASP A 247 -3.87 -23.90 9.92
C ASP A 247 -2.61 -23.20 9.38
N ALA A 248 -2.21 -23.48 8.14
CA ALA A 248 -1.15 -22.74 7.47
C ALA A 248 -1.47 -21.25 7.36
N LEU A 249 -2.71 -20.89 7.00
CA LEU A 249 -3.16 -19.50 6.93
C LEU A 249 -3.14 -18.80 8.29
N ARG A 250 -3.59 -19.46 9.37
CA ARG A 250 -3.58 -18.93 10.74
C ARG A 250 -2.19 -18.48 11.14
N LEU A 251 -1.18 -19.31 10.86
CA LEU A 251 0.22 -18.99 11.10
C LEU A 251 0.67 -17.76 10.30
N GLN A 252 0.32 -17.66 9.03
CA GLN A 252 0.73 -16.49 8.23
C GLN A 252 0.03 -15.20 8.66
N VAL A 253 -1.27 -15.25 8.95
CA VAL A 253 -2.03 -14.08 9.42
C VAL A 253 -1.47 -13.55 10.74
N VAL A 254 -1.20 -14.43 11.72
CA VAL A 254 -0.61 -13.99 12.99
C VAL A 254 0.79 -13.40 12.81
N ARG A 255 1.61 -13.96 11.92
CA ARG A 255 2.94 -13.42 11.60
C ARG A 255 2.87 -12.04 10.96
N VAL A 256 1.94 -11.81 10.03
CA VAL A 256 1.73 -10.48 9.43
C VAL A 256 1.34 -9.47 10.50
N LEU A 257 0.33 -9.78 11.31
CA LEU A 257 -0.13 -8.89 12.37
C LEU A 257 0.96 -8.62 13.42
N GLU A 258 1.74 -9.64 13.79
CA GLU A 258 2.90 -9.47 14.67
C GLU A 258 3.94 -8.54 14.05
N LYS A 259 4.25 -8.65 12.76
CA LYS A 259 5.24 -7.78 12.11
C LYS A 259 4.76 -6.34 11.95
N ILE A 260 3.46 -6.13 11.67
CA ILE A 260 2.86 -4.79 11.71
C ILE A 260 2.98 -4.20 13.13
N ALA A 261 2.76 -5.02 14.17
CA ALA A 261 2.96 -4.59 15.55
C ALA A 261 4.42 -4.28 15.86
N GLU A 262 5.36 -5.12 15.43
CA GLU A 262 6.80 -4.95 15.64
C GLU A 262 7.34 -3.64 15.07
N ASN A 263 6.80 -3.22 13.93
CA ASN A 263 7.20 -1.98 13.27
C ASN A 263 6.53 -0.72 13.85
N GLY A 264 5.73 -0.86 14.91
CA GLY A 264 5.07 0.28 15.56
C GLY A 264 3.86 0.84 14.81
N THR A 265 3.49 0.26 13.65
CA THR A 265 2.49 0.85 12.74
C THR A 265 1.12 1.02 13.39
N PHE A 266 0.72 0.10 14.29
CA PHE A 266 -0.58 0.18 14.95
C PHE A 266 -0.77 1.41 15.84
N GLY A 267 0.30 1.91 16.47
CA GLY A 267 0.22 3.07 17.36
C GLY A 267 0.11 4.40 16.62
N VAL A 268 0.44 4.40 15.33
CA VAL A 268 0.49 5.59 14.49
C VAL A 268 -0.74 5.69 13.59
N SER A 269 -1.22 4.55 13.09
CA SER A 269 -2.30 4.53 12.11
C SER A 269 -3.65 4.87 12.75
N THR A 270 -4.40 5.77 12.09
CA THR A 270 -5.70 6.24 12.58
C THR A 270 -6.82 5.20 12.43
N CYS A 271 -6.61 4.11 11.67
CA CYS A 271 -7.64 3.09 11.44
C CYS A 271 -7.71 2.01 12.54
N VAL A 272 -6.81 2.07 13.52
CA VAL A 272 -6.65 1.00 14.51
C VAL A 272 -7.55 1.20 15.72
N LEU A 273 -7.85 2.46 16.04
CA LEU A 273 -8.75 2.85 17.12
C LEU A 273 -10.03 3.44 16.54
N GLU A 274 -11.15 3.14 17.18
CA GLU A 274 -12.39 3.89 16.95
C GLU A 274 -12.25 5.31 17.50
N ARG A 275 -12.70 6.30 16.72
CA ARG A 275 -12.55 7.73 17.07
C ARG A 275 -13.28 8.11 18.36
N ASP A 276 -14.41 7.46 18.64
CA ASP A 276 -15.28 7.84 19.76
C ASP A 276 -14.89 7.13 21.06
N THR A 277 -14.57 5.83 20.98
CA THR A 277 -14.35 4.99 22.16
C THR A 277 -12.87 4.85 22.54
N MET A 278 -11.95 5.24 21.63
CA MET A 278 -10.50 4.96 21.75
C MET A 278 -10.23 3.47 22.05
N SER A 279 -11.12 2.60 21.58
CA SER A 279 -11.02 1.15 21.69
C SER A 279 -10.54 0.56 20.36
N LEU A 280 -10.01 -0.66 20.40
CA LEU A 280 -9.56 -1.33 19.17
C LEU A 280 -10.69 -1.51 18.16
N HIS A 281 -10.40 -1.20 16.90
CA HIS A 281 -11.33 -1.40 15.80
C HIS A 281 -11.87 -2.85 15.77
N PRO A 282 -13.17 -3.07 15.50
CA PRO A 282 -13.82 -4.38 15.63
C PRO A 282 -13.13 -5.51 14.85
N THR A 283 -12.48 -5.21 13.72
CA THR A 283 -11.68 -6.20 12.96
C THR A 283 -10.56 -6.84 13.79
N PHE A 284 -9.85 -6.06 14.61
CA PHE A 284 -8.79 -6.58 15.48
C PHE A 284 -9.38 -7.35 16.65
N VAL A 285 -10.48 -6.86 17.24
CA VAL A 285 -11.20 -7.56 18.32
C VAL A 285 -11.73 -8.91 17.84
N LEU A 286 -12.30 -8.96 16.64
CA LEU A 286 -12.75 -10.18 15.97
C LEU A 286 -11.60 -11.17 15.81
N TYR A 287 -10.45 -10.71 15.31
CA TYR A 287 -9.27 -11.56 15.15
C TYR A 287 -8.79 -12.10 16.50
N ILE A 288 -8.59 -11.24 17.50
CA ILE A 288 -8.09 -11.64 18.83
C ILE A 288 -9.04 -12.67 19.45
N SER A 289 -10.34 -12.38 19.48
CA SER A 289 -11.35 -13.27 20.08
C SER A 289 -11.43 -14.61 19.35
N GLY A 290 -11.39 -14.59 18.01
CA GLY A 290 -11.42 -15.78 17.19
C GLY A 290 -10.17 -16.65 17.31
N ALA A 291 -8.98 -16.03 17.33
CA ALA A 291 -7.72 -16.71 17.56
C ALA A 291 -7.67 -17.37 18.94
N MET A 292 -8.17 -16.69 19.98
CA MET A 292 -8.29 -17.27 21.31
C MET A 292 -9.23 -18.47 21.33
N GLY A 293 -10.39 -18.38 20.66
CA GLY A 293 -11.33 -19.50 20.52
C GLY A 293 -10.66 -20.72 19.89
N TYR A 294 -9.97 -20.53 18.76
CA TYR A 294 -9.19 -21.59 18.11
C TYR A 294 -8.14 -22.20 19.06
N LEU A 295 -7.30 -21.38 19.67
CA LEU A 295 -6.21 -21.83 20.53
C LEU A 295 -6.67 -22.47 21.86
N THR A 296 -7.91 -22.21 22.27
CA THR A 296 -8.56 -22.88 23.41
C THR A 296 -9.17 -24.21 22.99
N SER A 297 -9.78 -24.28 21.80
CA SER A 297 -10.42 -25.50 21.29
C SER A 297 -9.44 -26.59 20.86
N GLU A 298 -8.21 -26.21 20.55
CA GLU A 298 -7.20 -27.13 20.02
C GLU A 298 -6.52 -27.91 21.17
N THR A 299 -6.73 -29.23 21.18
CA THR A 299 -6.30 -30.14 22.25
C THR A 299 -4.99 -30.86 21.93
N ASP A 300 -4.51 -30.82 20.68
CA ASP A 300 -3.28 -31.46 20.26
C ASP A 300 -2.05 -30.65 20.69
N LYS A 301 -1.46 -31.05 21.83
CA LYS A 301 -0.32 -30.38 22.47
C LYS A 301 1.00 -30.56 21.71
N ASP A 302 1.12 -31.58 20.86
CA ASP A 302 2.37 -31.95 20.17
C ASP A 302 2.48 -31.34 18.76
N ASN A 303 1.42 -30.70 18.28
CA ASN A 303 1.41 -30.07 16.97
C ASN A 303 2.37 -28.86 16.91
N LEU A 304 3.49 -28.97 16.20
CA LEU A 304 4.47 -27.88 16.08
C LEU A 304 3.85 -26.56 15.58
N SER A 305 2.88 -26.65 14.66
CA SER A 305 2.21 -25.46 14.12
C SER A 305 1.43 -24.69 15.19
N ILE A 306 0.77 -25.39 16.14
CA ILE A 306 0.05 -24.70 17.22
C ILE A 306 1.02 -23.97 18.15
N ARG A 307 2.19 -24.56 18.39
CA ARG A 307 3.22 -23.95 19.25
C ARG A 307 3.75 -22.67 18.63
N GLU A 308 3.97 -22.66 17.32
CA GLU A 308 4.35 -21.47 16.57
C GLU A 308 3.25 -20.41 16.58
N VAL A 309 2.00 -20.79 16.32
CA VAL A 309 0.86 -19.85 16.38
C VAL A 309 0.72 -19.26 17.78
N LYS A 310 0.85 -20.05 18.86
CA LYS A 310 0.84 -19.54 20.24
C LYS A 310 1.94 -18.52 20.49
N ALA A 311 3.17 -18.83 20.08
CA ALA A 311 4.32 -17.94 20.25
C ALA A 311 4.12 -16.60 19.51
N HIS A 312 3.72 -16.67 18.23
CA HIS A 312 3.43 -15.49 17.42
C HIS A 312 2.24 -14.69 17.96
N PHE A 313 1.19 -15.36 18.46
CA PHE A 313 0.03 -14.71 19.05
C PHE A 313 0.40 -13.94 20.33
N CYS A 314 1.15 -14.57 21.24
CA CYS A 314 1.66 -13.89 22.45
C CYS A 314 2.51 -12.67 22.08
N ASN A 315 3.41 -12.81 21.11
CA ASN A 315 4.25 -11.70 20.65
C ASN A 315 3.43 -10.59 19.98
N PHE A 316 2.43 -10.94 19.18
CA PHE A 316 1.51 -10.00 18.57
C PHE A 316 0.79 -9.18 19.64
N ILE A 317 0.12 -9.81 20.61
CA ILE A 317 -0.59 -9.10 21.68
C ILE A 317 0.36 -8.20 22.47
N ARG A 318 1.54 -8.71 22.85
CA ARG A 318 2.56 -7.95 23.58
C ARG A 318 3.05 -6.72 22.79
N LYS A 319 3.40 -6.91 21.51
CA LYS A 319 3.92 -5.83 20.65
C LYS A 319 2.83 -4.81 20.32
N MET A 320 1.61 -5.27 20.04
CA MET A 320 0.48 -4.41 19.72
C MET A 320 0.15 -3.48 20.89
N ILE A 321 0.08 -3.98 22.12
CA ILE A 321 -0.17 -3.15 23.30
C ILE A 321 0.96 -2.13 23.50
N LYS A 322 2.23 -2.53 23.28
CA LYS A 322 3.39 -1.63 23.41
C LYS A 322 3.43 -0.48 22.39
N ASN A 323 2.66 -0.56 21.31
CA ASN A 323 2.59 0.53 20.34
C ASN A 323 1.78 1.72 20.82
N PHE A 324 0.96 1.55 21.86
CA PHE A 324 0.10 2.60 22.38
C PHE A 324 0.67 3.18 23.68
N PRO A 325 0.44 4.48 23.94
CA PRO A 325 0.79 5.07 25.23
C PRO A 325 -0.05 4.45 26.37
N LEU A 326 0.45 4.58 27.60
CA LEU A 326 -0.16 3.94 28.78
C LEU A 326 -1.61 4.40 29.02
N GLU A 327 -1.89 5.66 28.70
CA GLU A 327 -3.21 6.28 28.83
C GLU A 327 -4.23 5.61 27.88
N ALA A 328 -3.83 5.34 26.64
CA ALA A 328 -4.68 4.67 25.65
C ALA A 328 -4.89 3.18 25.98
N CYS A 329 -3.94 2.53 26.67
CA CYS A 329 -4.05 1.12 27.06
C CYS A 329 -5.22 0.84 28.03
N ALA A 330 -5.72 1.86 28.73
CA ALA A 330 -6.87 1.74 29.62
C ALA A 330 -8.13 1.31 28.86
N THR A 331 -8.41 1.96 27.72
CA THR A 331 -9.60 1.76 26.88
C THR A 331 -9.37 0.83 25.68
N LEU A 332 -8.10 0.55 25.33
CA LEU A 332 -7.70 -0.25 24.17
C LEU A 332 -8.41 -1.62 24.08
N LEU A 333 -8.40 -2.37 25.19
CA LEU A 333 -9.03 -3.69 25.31
C LEU A 333 -10.11 -3.65 26.39
N SER A 334 -11.27 -4.24 26.11
CA SER A 334 -12.34 -4.38 27.11
C SER A 334 -11.87 -5.22 28.30
N ARG A 335 -12.46 -4.99 29.48
CA ARG A 335 -12.15 -5.78 30.70
C ARG A 335 -12.36 -7.27 30.48
N VAL A 336 -13.38 -7.64 29.72
CA VAL A 336 -13.69 -9.04 29.38
C VAL A 336 -12.58 -9.64 28.52
N LEU A 337 -12.13 -8.93 27.47
CA LEU A 337 -11.08 -9.41 26.58
C LEU A 337 -9.74 -9.53 27.32
N LYS A 338 -9.38 -8.55 28.16
CA LYS A 338 -8.19 -8.60 29.03
C LYS A 338 -8.21 -9.85 29.92
N ARG A 339 -9.34 -10.12 30.60
CA ARG A 339 -9.50 -11.30 31.45
C ARG A 339 -9.37 -12.59 30.64
N ASN A 340 -10.03 -12.68 29.50
CA ASN A 340 -9.99 -13.90 28.69
C ASN A 340 -8.56 -14.18 28.16
N LEU A 341 -7.82 -13.14 27.74
CA LEU A 341 -6.42 -13.26 27.33
C LEU A 341 -5.54 -13.75 28.47
N PHE A 342 -5.71 -13.16 29.66
CA PHE A 342 -4.99 -13.57 30.86
C PHE A 342 -5.25 -15.05 31.18
N ASN A 343 -6.51 -15.47 31.18
CA ASN A 343 -6.90 -16.85 31.44
C ASN A 343 -6.29 -17.83 30.43
N LEU A 344 -6.28 -17.45 29.15
CA LEU A 344 -5.68 -18.25 28.08
C LEU A 344 -4.17 -18.43 28.27
N PHE A 345 -3.46 -17.33 28.54
CA PHE A 345 -2.01 -17.40 28.76
C PHE A 345 -1.66 -18.16 30.04
N ALA A 346 -2.41 -17.95 31.12
CA ALA A 346 -2.24 -18.68 32.37
C ALA A 346 -2.40 -20.20 32.14
N ALA A 347 -3.40 -20.62 31.35
CA ALA A 347 -3.58 -22.03 31.02
C ALA A 347 -2.37 -22.66 30.29
N TRP A 348 -1.60 -21.87 29.52
CA TRP A 348 -0.39 -22.37 28.86
C TRP A 348 0.85 -22.36 29.75
N CYS A 349 0.81 -21.65 30.88
CA CYS A 349 1.89 -21.64 31.87
C CYS A 349 1.91 -22.89 32.77
N GLY A 350 0.92 -23.78 32.66
CA GLY A 350 0.91 -25.07 33.34
C GLY A 350 1.04 -24.95 34.86
N SER A 351 2.10 -25.52 35.44
CA SER A 351 2.32 -25.47 36.90
C SER A 351 2.53 -24.06 37.45
N PHE A 352 3.01 -23.12 36.64
CA PHE A 352 3.24 -21.73 37.06
C PHE A 352 1.94 -20.94 37.26
N SER A 353 0.80 -21.42 36.77
CA SER A 353 -0.51 -20.77 36.99
C SER A 353 -1.24 -21.26 38.24
N LYS A 354 -0.70 -22.25 38.97
CA LYS A 354 -1.30 -22.78 40.22
C LYS A 354 -1.58 -21.67 41.27
N PRO A 355 -0.69 -20.68 41.48
CA PRO A 355 -0.96 -19.58 42.42
C PRO A 355 -2.11 -18.65 41.99
N LEU A 356 -2.50 -18.70 40.72
CA LEU A 356 -3.59 -17.88 40.16
C LEU A 356 -4.95 -18.58 40.26
N GLY A 357 -5.03 -19.73 40.93
CA GLY A 357 -6.27 -20.52 41.06
C GLY A 357 -6.57 -21.42 39.85
N TYR A 358 -5.66 -21.51 38.87
CA TYR A 358 -5.77 -22.51 37.80
C TYR A 358 -5.27 -23.86 38.30
N THR A 359 -6.18 -24.68 38.80
CA THR A 359 -5.95 -26.11 38.92
C THR A 359 -6.02 -26.71 37.52
N MET A 360 -4.87 -26.93 36.88
CA MET A 360 -4.78 -28.01 35.91
C MET A 360 -5.25 -29.25 36.67
N GLN A 361 -6.41 -29.81 36.30
CA GLN A 361 -6.72 -31.19 36.65
C GLN A 361 -5.52 -31.97 36.14
N SER A 362 -4.70 -32.42 37.10
CA SER A 362 -3.72 -33.45 36.87
C SER A 362 -4.53 -34.62 36.32
N ASP A 363 -4.39 -34.86 35.02
CA ASP A 363 -4.72 -36.15 34.42
C ASP A 363 -3.95 -37.19 35.26
N HIS A 364 -4.69 -37.81 36.16
CA HIS A 364 -4.29 -39.05 36.77
C HIS A 364 -4.52 -40.15 35.73
N THR A 365 -3.59 -41.11 35.75
CA THR A 365 -3.50 -42.40 35.04
C THR A 365 -3.00 -42.35 33.61
#